data_AF-A0A923R8R5-F1
#
_entry.id   AF-A0A923R8R5-F1
#
_cell.length_a   1.000
_cell.length_b   1.000
_cell.length_c   1.000
_cell.angle_alpha   90.00
_cell.angle_beta   90.00
_cell.angle_gamma   90.00
#
_symmetry.space_group_name_H-M   'P 1'
#
loop_
_entity.id
_entity.type
_entity.pdbx_description
1 polymer ?
#
loop_
_entity_poly.entity_id
_entity_poly.type
_entity_poly.pdbx_seq_one_letter_code
_entity_poly.pdbx_strand_id
1 'polypeptide(L)' 'MAKGAGATQEKRRRERQRKEAKEIKNSERAVRKEEKKLKGDGPEGEDPDLAGIVAGPQPIIED' A
#
# COMPACT_ATOMS: atom_id res chain seq x y z
N MET A 1 48.02 -12.92 -3.55
CA MET A 1 47.48 -11.56 -3.66
C MET A 1 46.12 -11.53 -2.98
N ALA A 2 45.91 -10.66 -2.00
CA ALA A 2 44.76 -10.71 -1.09
C ALA A 2 43.42 -10.42 -1.80
N LYS A 3 42.44 -11.33 -1.63
CA LYS A 3 41.06 -11.19 -2.09
C LYS A 3 40.23 -10.40 -1.06
N GLY A 4 39.57 -9.34 -1.51
CA GLY A 4 38.34 -8.80 -0.90
C GLY A 4 38.51 -7.82 0.28
N ALA A 5 38.99 -6.61 0.02
CA ALA A 5 38.80 -5.51 0.97
C ALA A 5 37.31 -5.12 0.99
N GLY A 6 36.68 -5.33 2.14
CA GLY A 6 35.23 -5.35 2.31
C GLY A 6 34.51 -4.07 1.90
N ALA A 7 33.23 -4.22 1.55
CA ALA A 7 32.31 -3.10 1.47
C ALA A 7 32.48 -2.24 2.74
N THR A 8 32.75 -0.95 2.54
CA THR A 8 32.95 0.03 3.62
C THR A 8 31.83 -0.09 4.65
N GLN A 9 32.11 0.20 5.92
CA GLN A 9 31.09 0.09 6.98
C GLN A 9 29.79 0.85 6.63
N GLU A 10 29.93 1.96 5.90
CA GLU A 10 28.81 2.72 5.36
C GLU A 10 27.94 1.92 4.37
N LYS A 11 28.53 1.15 3.45
CA LYS A 11 27.78 0.27 2.54
C LYS A 11 26.99 -0.78 3.32
N ARG A 12 27.59 -1.37 4.36
CA ARG A 12 26.90 -2.35 5.22
C ARG A 12 25.73 -1.71 5.98
N ARG A 13 25.91 -0.49 6.50
CA ARG A 13 24.83 0.27 7.16
C ARG A 13 23.69 0.57 6.17
N ARG A 14 24.01 1.03 4.96
CA ARG A 14 23.00 1.32 3.92
C ARG A 14 22.25 0.06 3.48
N GLU A 15 22.94 -1.07 3.36
CA GLU A 15 22.30 -2.35 3.04
C GLU A 15 21.35 -2.80 4.16
N ARG A 16 21.76 -2.67 5.42
CA ARG A 16 20.91 -2.99 6.57
C ARG A 16 19.65 -2.14 6.60
N GLN A 17 19.78 -0.82 6.42
CA GLN A 17 18.63 0.09 6.36
C GLN A 17 17.65 -0.26 5.23
N ARG A 18 18.16 -0.67 4.06
CA ARG A 18 17.30 -1.12 2.95
C ARG A 18 16.56 -2.41 3.29
N LYS A 19 17.20 -3.34 3.98
CA LYS A 19 16.58 -4.59 4.45
C LYS A 19 15.48 -4.30 5.47
N GLU A 20 15.79 -3.52 6.50
CA GLU A 20 14.83 -3.08 7.53
C GLU A 20 13.61 -2.38 6.90
N ALA A 21 13.82 -1.42 5.99
CA ALA A 21 12.72 -0.73 5.31
C ALA A 21 11.86 -1.68 4.45
N LYS A 22 12.48 -2.68 3.82
CA LYS A 22 11.76 -3.69 3.04
C LYS A 22 10.95 -4.62 3.93
N GLU A 23 11.49 -5.02 5.09
CA GLU A 23 10.81 -5.84 6.09
C GLU A 23 9.59 -5.11 6.65
N ILE A 24 9.73 -3.84 7.04
CA ILE A 24 8.62 -2.99 7.51
C ILE A 24 7.54 -2.87 6.43
N LYS A 25 7.91 -2.57 5.18
CA LYS A 25 6.94 -2.47 4.09
C LYS A 25 6.23 -3.81 3.83
N ASN A 26 6.92 -4.92 4.01
CA ASN A 26 6.34 -6.24 3.83
C ASN A 26 5.38 -6.60 4.97
N SER A 27 5.70 -6.25 6.23
CA SER A 27 4.79 -6.47 7.36
C SER A 27 3.52 -5.63 7.21
N GLU A 28 3.63 -4.35 6.84
CA GLU A 28 2.48 -3.50 6.54
C GLU A 28 1.59 -4.07 5.43
N ARG A 29 2.20 -4.61 4.37
CA ARG A 29 1.48 -5.27 3.27
C ARG A 29 0.78 -6.54 3.73
N ALA A 30 1.40 -7.33 4.61
CA ALA A 30 0.80 -8.53 5.16
C ALA A 30 -0.43 -8.18 6.00
N VAL A 31 -0.31 -7.20 6.91
CA VAL A 31 -1.43 -6.69 7.72
C VAL A 31 -2.58 -6.21 6.83
N ARG A 32 -2.31 -5.34 5.84
CA ARG A 32 -3.35 -4.87 4.91
C ARG A 32 -4.00 -6.01 4.12
N LYS A 33 -3.26 -7.06 3.80
CA LYS A 33 -3.80 -8.23 3.09
C LYS A 33 -4.73 -9.02 4.01
N GLU A 34 -4.39 -9.17 5.28
CA GLU A 34 -5.25 -9.81 6.28
C GLU A 34 -6.51 -8.98 6.56
N GLU A 35 -6.38 -7.67 6.75
CA GLU A 35 -7.51 -6.75 6.88
C GLU A 35 -8.45 -6.83 5.68
N LYS A 36 -7.91 -6.86 4.45
CA LYS A 36 -8.71 -7.04 3.23
C LYS A 36 -9.43 -8.38 3.19
N LYS A 37 -8.81 -9.48 3.64
CA LYS A 37 -9.48 -10.79 3.75
C LYS A 37 -10.62 -10.75 4.77
N LEU A 38 -10.43 -10.05 5.88
CA LEU A 38 -11.44 -9.93 6.94
C LEU A 38 -12.62 -9.03 6.54
N LYS A 39 -12.37 -7.97 5.75
CA LYS A 39 -13.40 -7.02 5.32
C LYS A 39 -14.46 -7.67 4.41
N GLY A 40 -14.15 -8.79 3.77
CA GLY A 40 -15.04 -9.45 2.81
C GLY A 40 -15.20 -8.64 1.51
N ASP A 41 -15.83 -9.26 0.52
CA ASP A 41 -16.25 -8.55 -0.68
C ASP A 41 -17.47 -7.68 -0.33
N GLY A 42 -17.49 -6.44 -0.83
CA GLY A 42 -18.65 -5.56 -0.70
C GLY A 42 -19.85 -6.11 -1.49
N PRO A 43 -21.05 -5.54 -1.31
CA PRO A 43 -22.22 -5.89 -2.10
C PRO A 43 -21.90 -5.90 -3.60
N GLU A 44 -22.20 -7.01 -4.27
CA GLU A 44 -21.91 -7.19 -5.69
C GLU A 44 -22.73 -6.20 -6.53
N GLY A 45 -22.04 -5.35 -7.29
CA GLY A 45 -22.69 -4.33 -8.14
C GLY A 45 -22.90 -2.97 -7.48
N GLU A 46 -22.50 -2.77 -6.22
CA GLU A 46 -22.54 -1.47 -5.54
C GLU A 46 -21.12 -0.93 -5.31
N ASP A 47 -20.88 0.33 -5.69
CA ASP A 47 -19.64 1.02 -5.33
C ASP A 47 -19.71 1.42 -3.85
N PRO A 48 -18.79 0.96 -2.98
CA PRO A 48 -18.79 1.33 -1.56
C PRO A 48 -18.78 2.84 -1.30
N ASP A 49 -18.21 3.64 -2.21
CA ASP A 49 -18.14 5.09 -2.08
C ASP A 49 -19.46 5.77 -2.49
N LEU A 50 -20.31 5.10 -3.27
CA LEU A 50 -21.61 5.61 -3.74
C LEU A 50 -22.82 4.90 -3.13
N ALA A 51 -22.61 3.77 -2.44
CA ALA A 51 -23.66 3.00 -1.79
C ALA A 51 -24.42 3.88 -0.79
N GLY A 52 -25.73 4.00 -0.98
CA GLY A 52 -26.60 4.83 -0.14
C GLY A 52 -26.65 6.33 -0.49
N ILE A 53 -25.94 6.78 -1.54
CA ILE A 53 -26.07 8.15 -2.04
C ILE A 53 -27.26 8.24 -3.00
N VAL A 54 -28.23 9.10 -2.67
CA VAL A 54 -29.33 9.47 -3.58
C VAL A 54 -28.91 10.72 -4.34
N ALA A 55 -28.63 10.58 -5.64
CA ALA A 55 -28.28 11.71 -6.49
C ALA A 55 -29.49 12.67 -6.63
N GLY A 56 -29.25 13.96 -6.37
CA GLY A 56 -30.23 15.00 -6.61
C GLY A 56 -30.32 15.38 -8.10
N PRO A 57 -31.36 16.13 -8.51
CA PRO A 57 -31.44 16.67 -9.86
C PRO A 57 -30.23 17.58 -10.13
N GLN A 58 -29.59 17.39 -11.29
CA GLN A 58 -28.57 18.31 -11.75
C GLN A 58 -29.22 19.62 -12.20
N PRO A 59 -28.60 20.78 -11.95
CA PRO A 59 -29.11 22.05 -12.43
C PRO A 59 -29.14 22.07 -13.96
N ILE A 60 -30.20 22.65 -14.53
CA ILE A 60 -30.29 22.90 -15.96
C ILE A 60 -29.40 24.10 -16.25
N ILE A 61 -28.44 23.95 -17.16
CA ILE A 61 -27.64 25.07 -17.66
C ILE A 61 -28.54 25.80 -18.67
N GLU A 62 -28.94 27.04 -18.36
CA GLU A 62 -29.60 27.93 -19.32
C GLU A 62 -28.53 28.51 -20.26
N ASP A 63 -28.81 28.49 -21.58
CA ASP A 63 -27.93 29.05 -22.63
C ASP A 63 -27.79 30.58 -22.55
#